data_AF-A0A949CBJ3-F1
#
_entry.id   AF-A0A949CBJ3-F1
#
_cell.length_a   1.000
_cell.length_b   1.000
_cell.length_c   1.000
_cell.angle_alpha   90.00
_cell.angle_beta   90.00
_cell.angle_gamma   90.00
#
_symmetry.space_group_name_H-M   'P 1'
#
loop_
_entity.id
_entity.type
_entity.pdbx_description
1 polymer ?
#
loop_
_entity_poly.entity_id
_entity_poly.type
_entity_poly.pdbx_seq_one_letter_code
_entity_poly.pdbx_strand_id
1 'polypeptide(L)'
;MNIDAIKDFKKIKEYSEQALYSEDWQGANNLIYFLEQNIKKLDLRKSNNLLFQEYEKMILKLKWVCLDIYSEEEIIELIKNNFIDIYKINDDYDIWLHVRIKLLQQLDFDKRNDFKLRIRRTLKDNNQTLTAGGKIKSVSDWINEYARNVGESMVSKLKQLEFFQKNHNFQMIDENDKQKIKKLLSFYERLKISSKSLLGVEEGVPVPEEESPYTHIRDGQIIAPEKNDKLSVLIDQVLKQRSSIDTSYGKERDARQLQQPASQSPIDSLEQKAIKEEKEKEDQIDELVKLVNQYPEGSLERKAVRDEINKLKI
;
A
#
# COMPACT_ATOMS: atom_id res chain seq x y z
N MET A 1 12.78 -12.35 -41.38
CA MET A 1 11.92 -11.71 -40.36
C MET A 1 10.62 -11.36 -41.05
N ASN A 2 9.47 -11.81 -40.55
CA ASN A 2 8.18 -11.59 -41.21
C ASN A 2 7.80 -10.09 -41.10
N ILE A 3 7.65 -9.39 -42.23
CA ILE A 3 7.42 -7.93 -42.29
C ILE A 3 6.09 -7.56 -41.59
N ASP A 4 5.11 -8.46 -41.59
CA ASP A 4 3.83 -8.24 -40.92
C ASP A 4 3.98 -8.22 -39.38
N ALA A 5 4.82 -9.10 -38.82
CA ALA A 5 5.09 -9.12 -37.38
C ALA A 5 5.79 -7.84 -36.89
N ILE A 6 6.57 -7.18 -37.75
CA ILE A 6 7.24 -5.90 -37.43
C ILE A 6 6.23 -4.74 -37.44
N LYS A 7 5.30 -4.72 -38.41
CA LYS A 7 4.22 -3.72 -38.44
C LYS A 7 3.29 -3.85 -37.24
N ASP A 8 3.04 -5.09 -36.80
CA ASP A 8 2.24 -5.35 -35.60
C ASP A 8 2.97 -4.93 -34.32
N PHE A 9 4.29 -5.13 -34.24
CA PHE A 9 5.08 -4.70 -33.07
C PHE A 9 5.00 -3.19 -32.80
N LYS A 10 5.12 -2.36 -33.85
CA LYS A 10 5.04 -0.90 -33.69
C LYS A 10 3.69 -0.47 -33.10
N LYS A 11 2.59 -1.03 -33.61
CA LYS A 11 1.23 -0.74 -33.11
C LYS A 11 1.05 -1.23 -31.67
N ILE A 12 1.54 -2.43 -31.35
CA ILE A 12 1.50 -3.00 -29.99
C ILE A 12 2.25 -2.09 -29.03
N LYS A 13 3.43 -1.61 -29.44
CA LYS A 13 4.23 -0.67 -28.64
C LYS A 13 3.48 0.63 -28.40
N GLU A 14 2.94 1.26 -29.45
CA GLU A 14 2.14 2.49 -29.34
C GLU A 14 0.93 2.30 -28.40
N TYR A 15 0.21 1.19 -28.54
CA TYR A 15 -0.92 0.86 -27.66
C TYR A 15 -0.48 0.63 -26.21
N SER A 16 0.67 -0.02 -25.99
CA SER A 16 1.23 -0.18 -24.65
C SER A 16 1.57 1.17 -24.01
N GLU A 17 2.21 2.09 -24.76
CA GLU A 17 2.56 3.43 -24.28
C GLU A 17 1.30 4.25 -23.96
N GLN A 18 0.26 4.14 -24.80
CA GLN A 18 -1.03 4.76 -24.52
C GLN A 18 -1.66 4.23 -23.24
N ALA A 19 -1.68 2.90 -23.03
CA ALA A 19 -2.23 2.30 -21.83
C ALA A 19 -1.47 2.70 -20.55
N LEU A 20 -0.14 2.84 -20.63
CA LEU A 20 0.68 3.36 -19.53
C LEU A 20 0.39 4.83 -19.21
N TYR A 21 0.09 5.65 -20.22
CA TYR A 21 -0.20 7.07 -20.04
C TYR A 21 -1.64 7.33 -19.55
N SER A 22 -2.62 6.60 -20.09
CA SER A 22 -4.02 6.74 -19.68
C SER A 22 -4.34 6.00 -18.38
N GLU A 23 -3.44 5.14 -17.91
CA GLU A 23 -3.68 4.17 -16.82
C GLU A 23 -4.95 3.34 -17.09
N ASP A 24 -5.15 2.94 -18.35
CA ASP A 24 -6.25 2.06 -18.75
C ASP A 24 -5.93 0.62 -18.31
N TRP A 25 -6.29 0.27 -17.08
CA TRP A 25 -6.03 -1.06 -16.51
C TRP A 25 -6.72 -2.19 -17.30
N GLN A 26 -7.89 -1.95 -17.90
CA GLN A 26 -8.59 -2.94 -18.71
C GLN A 26 -7.83 -3.21 -20.01
N GLY A 27 -7.48 -2.13 -20.73
CA GLY A 27 -6.66 -2.20 -21.93
C GLY A 27 -5.30 -2.84 -21.67
N ALA A 28 -4.65 -2.45 -20.57
CA ALA A 28 -3.37 -3.02 -20.14
C ALA A 28 -3.47 -4.51 -19.83
N ASN A 29 -4.47 -4.97 -19.07
CA ASN A 29 -4.64 -6.38 -18.74
C ASN A 29 -4.96 -7.24 -19.99
N ASN A 30 -5.83 -6.73 -20.89
CA ASN A 30 -6.11 -7.38 -22.16
C ASN A 30 -4.86 -7.51 -23.03
N LEU A 31 -4.02 -6.47 -23.05
CA LEU A 31 -2.76 -6.48 -23.78
C LEU A 31 -1.77 -7.48 -23.19
N ILE A 32 -1.65 -7.57 -21.85
CA ILE A 32 -0.81 -8.58 -21.18
C ILE A 32 -1.20 -9.99 -21.66
N TYR A 33 -2.49 -10.32 -21.58
CA TYR A 33 -2.99 -11.63 -22.02
C TYR A 33 -2.65 -11.89 -23.50
N PHE A 34 -2.90 -10.92 -24.38
CA PHE A 34 -2.56 -11.03 -25.80
C PHE A 34 -1.06 -11.27 -26.02
N LEU A 35 -0.18 -10.54 -25.34
CA LEU A 35 1.26 -10.68 -25.46
C LEU A 35 1.74 -12.06 -24.96
N GLU A 36 1.26 -12.52 -23.81
CA GLU A 36 1.62 -13.83 -23.25
C GLU A 36 1.18 -14.98 -24.17
N GLN A 37 -0.01 -14.89 -24.78
CA GLN A 37 -0.48 -15.88 -25.75
C GLN A 37 0.37 -15.89 -27.02
N ASN A 38 0.77 -14.72 -27.54
CA ASN A 38 1.64 -14.64 -28.71
C ASN A 38 3.04 -15.20 -28.45
N ILE A 39 3.61 -14.93 -27.27
CA ILE A 39 4.89 -15.52 -26.85
C ILE A 39 4.83 -17.04 -26.93
N LYS A 40 3.76 -17.65 -26.36
CA LYS A 40 3.57 -19.10 -26.34
C LYS A 40 3.29 -19.67 -27.73
N LYS A 41 2.35 -19.08 -28.46
CA LYS A 41 1.88 -19.59 -29.77
C LYS A 41 2.98 -19.55 -30.84
N LEU A 42 3.81 -18.51 -30.85
CA LEU A 42 4.86 -18.32 -31.85
C LEU A 42 6.23 -18.87 -31.38
N ASP A 43 6.29 -19.47 -30.18
CA ASP A 43 7.52 -19.90 -29.50
C ASP A 43 8.62 -18.82 -29.60
N LEU A 44 8.26 -17.57 -29.30
CA LEU A 44 9.12 -16.39 -29.54
C LEU A 44 10.47 -16.52 -28.83
N ARG A 45 10.51 -17.24 -27.71
CA ARG A 45 11.73 -17.53 -26.98
C ARG A 45 12.79 -18.23 -27.84
N LYS A 46 12.37 -19.10 -28.77
CA LYS A 46 13.27 -19.79 -29.71
C LYS A 46 13.34 -19.09 -31.06
N SER A 47 12.22 -18.59 -31.57
CA SER A 47 12.12 -18.09 -32.94
C SER A 47 12.61 -16.65 -33.09
N ASN A 48 12.48 -15.81 -32.06
CA ASN A 48 12.89 -14.41 -32.08
C ASN A 48 13.11 -13.86 -30.65
N ASN A 49 14.27 -14.17 -30.07
CA ASN A 49 14.61 -13.81 -28.70
C ASN A 49 14.57 -12.29 -28.43
N LEU A 50 14.87 -11.45 -29.43
CA LEU A 50 14.82 -10.00 -29.27
C LEU A 50 13.37 -9.51 -29.06
N LEU A 51 12.45 -9.98 -29.91
CA LEU A 51 11.03 -9.63 -29.80
C LEU A 51 10.42 -10.17 -28.49
N PHE A 52 10.83 -11.38 -28.09
CA PHE A 52 10.45 -11.95 -26.80
C PHE A 52 10.84 -11.05 -25.63
N GLN A 53 12.09 -10.59 -25.57
CA GLN A 53 12.57 -9.67 -24.52
C GLN A 53 11.81 -8.35 -24.51
N GLU A 54 11.47 -7.80 -25.68
CA GLU A 54 10.67 -6.57 -25.75
C GLU A 54 9.25 -6.78 -25.23
N TYR A 55 8.61 -7.91 -25.55
CA TYR A 55 7.30 -8.25 -24.99
C TYR A 55 7.34 -8.48 -23.49
N GLU A 56 8.36 -9.16 -22.95
CA GLU A 56 8.52 -9.33 -21.50
C GLU A 56 8.65 -7.97 -20.80
N LYS A 57 9.43 -7.05 -21.35
CA LYS A 57 9.54 -5.68 -20.81
C LYS A 57 8.20 -4.94 -20.84
N MET A 58 7.43 -5.06 -21.94
CA MET A 58 6.11 -4.44 -22.04
C MET A 58 5.13 -5.03 -21.03
N ILE A 59 5.05 -6.36 -20.95
CA ILE A 59 4.22 -7.07 -19.97
C ILE A 59 4.56 -6.58 -18.56
N LEU A 60 5.85 -6.48 -18.22
CA LEU A 60 6.27 -6.05 -16.90
C LEU A 60 5.78 -4.64 -16.54
N LYS A 61 5.89 -3.67 -17.46
CA LYS A 61 5.36 -2.31 -17.24
C LYS A 61 3.84 -2.31 -17.08
N LEU A 62 3.13 -3.07 -17.91
CA LEU A 62 1.67 -3.17 -17.85
C LEU A 62 1.21 -3.82 -16.53
N LYS A 63 1.96 -4.81 -16.01
CA LYS A 63 1.67 -5.45 -14.70
C LYS A 63 1.64 -4.44 -13.56
N TRP A 64 2.54 -3.44 -13.59
CA TRP A 64 2.55 -2.37 -12.60
C TRP A 64 1.33 -1.42 -12.71
N VAL A 65 0.84 -1.15 -13.92
CA VAL A 65 -0.41 -0.38 -14.11
C VAL A 65 -1.63 -1.15 -13.64
N CYS A 66 -1.58 -2.48 -13.71
CA CYS A 66 -2.64 -3.37 -13.25
C CYS A 66 -2.41 -3.90 -11.82
N LEU A 67 -1.54 -3.26 -11.02
CA LEU A 67 -1.07 -3.86 -9.76
C LEU A 67 -2.21 -4.23 -8.79
N ASP A 68 -3.26 -3.41 -8.75
CA ASP A 68 -4.41 -3.55 -7.84
C ASP A 68 -5.38 -4.70 -8.18
N ILE A 69 -5.29 -5.29 -9.37
CA ILE A 69 -6.09 -6.48 -9.75
C ILE A 69 -5.36 -7.80 -9.48
N TYR A 70 -4.06 -7.78 -9.20
CA TYR A 70 -3.27 -8.96 -8.87
C TYR A 70 -3.52 -9.45 -7.44
N SER A 71 -3.23 -10.73 -7.17
CA SER A 71 -3.22 -11.27 -5.80
C SER A 71 -2.11 -10.64 -4.96
N GLU A 72 -2.23 -10.71 -3.63
CA GLU A 72 -1.19 -10.20 -2.73
C GLU A 72 0.15 -10.90 -2.98
N GLU A 73 0.13 -12.21 -3.24
CA GLU A 73 1.33 -13.00 -3.55
C GLU A 73 2.01 -12.56 -4.84
N GLU A 74 1.24 -12.30 -5.89
CA GLU A 74 1.76 -11.80 -7.16
C GLU A 74 2.34 -10.39 -7.01
N ILE A 75 1.69 -9.52 -6.23
CA ILE A 75 2.21 -8.17 -5.92
C ILE A 75 3.53 -8.27 -5.17
N ILE A 76 3.61 -9.13 -4.14
CA ILE A 76 4.84 -9.35 -3.38
C ILE A 76 5.96 -9.86 -4.28
N GLU A 77 5.68 -10.82 -5.17
CA GLU A 77 6.69 -11.36 -6.09
C GLU A 77 7.14 -10.31 -7.13
N LEU A 78 6.22 -9.46 -7.59
CA LEU A 78 6.54 -8.36 -8.49
C LEU A 78 7.45 -7.33 -7.82
N ILE A 79 7.15 -6.95 -6.57
CA ILE A 79 8.00 -6.06 -5.76
C ILE A 79 9.35 -6.72 -5.48
N LYS A 80 9.39 -8.00 -5.14
CA LYS A 80 10.64 -8.70 -4.84
C LYS A 80 11.62 -8.70 -6.01
N ASN A 81 11.11 -8.94 -7.22
CA ASN A 81 11.95 -9.20 -8.38
C ASN A 81 12.08 -8.03 -9.36
N ASN A 82 11.16 -7.07 -9.34
CA ASN A 82 11.03 -6.06 -10.38
C ASN A 82 10.72 -4.64 -9.84
N PHE A 83 10.97 -4.37 -8.55
CA PHE A 83 10.63 -3.07 -7.94
C PHE A 83 11.26 -1.88 -8.68
N ILE A 84 12.51 -2.01 -9.16
CA ILE A 84 13.18 -0.90 -9.87
C ILE A 84 12.50 -0.51 -11.20
N ASP A 85 11.65 -1.38 -11.74
CA ASP A 85 10.97 -1.12 -13.02
C ASP A 85 9.83 -0.12 -12.88
N ILE A 86 9.37 0.19 -11.66
CA ILE A 86 8.38 1.25 -11.43
C ILE A 86 8.86 2.60 -11.96
N TYR A 87 10.17 2.86 -11.89
CA TYR A 87 10.77 4.11 -12.36
C TYR A 87 10.90 4.17 -13.90
N LYS A 88 10.46 3.14 -14.62
CA LYS A 88 10.48 3.06 -16.10
C LYS A 88 9.08 3.20 -16.73
N ILE A 89 8.04 3.41 -15.92
CA ILE A 89 6.65 3.51 -16.36
C ILE A 89 6.38 4.92 -16.88
N ASN A 90 6.31 5.88 -15.95
CA ASN A 90 6.24 7.32 -16.21
C ASN A 90 6.80 8.06 -14.98
N ASP A 91 7.08 9.36 -15.13
CA ASP A 91 7.71 10.15 -14.06
C ASP A 91 6.78 10.40 -12.85
N ASP A 92 5.47 10.22 -13.02
CA ASP A 92 4.45 10.50 -12.00
C ASP A 92 3.85 9.22 -11.38
N TYR A 93 4.39 8.05 -11.72
CA TYR A 93 3.82 6.76 -11.30
C TYR A 93 3.85 6.64 -9.78
N ASP A 94 2.67 6.46 -9.18
CA ASP A 94 2.49 6.30 -7.75
C ASP A 94 2.08 4.86 -7.39
N ILE A 95 3.07 4.03 -7.04
CA ILE A 95 2.83 2.66 -6.56
C ILE A 95 1.91 2.63 -5.33
N TRP A 96 1.93 3.68 -4.49
CA TRP A 96 1.06 3.71 -3.31
C TRP A 96 -0.41 3.77 -3.70
N LEU A 97 -0.76 4.45 -4.79
CA LEU A 97 -2.14 4.52 -5.26
C LEU A 97 -2.70 3.11 -5.53
N HIS A 98 -1.96 2.28 -6.26
CA HIS A 98 -2.38 0.91 -6.55
C HIS A 98 -2.42 0.02 -5.30
N VAL A 99 -1.41 0.12 -4.43
CA VAL A 99 -1.42 -0.62 -3.15
C VAL A 99 -2.61 -0.19 -2.29
N ARG A 100 -2.94 1.10 -2.26
CA ARG A 100 -4.12 1.64 -1.55
C ARG A 100 -5.41 1.07 -2.11
N ILE A 101 -5.58 1.03 -3.43
CA ILE A 101 -6.76 0.42 -4.07
C ILE A 101 -6.86 -1.06 -3.69
N LYS A 102 -5.73 -1.79 -3.67
CA LYS A 102 -5.71 -3.18 -3.22
C LYS A 102 -6.16 -3.32 -1.75
N LEU A 103 -5.68 -2.45 -0.87
CA LEU A 103 -6.07 -2.44 0.55
C LEU A 103 -7.56 -2.13 0.73
N LEU A 104 -8.14 -1.25 -0.09
CA LEU A 104 -9.57 -0.93 -0.07
C LEU A 104 -10.45 -2.13 -0.45
N GLN A 105 -9.94 -3.12 -1.16
CA GLN A 105 -10.67 -4.36 -1.45
C GLN A 105 -10.76 -5.28 -0.21
N GLN A 106 -9.89 -5.10 0.78
CA GLN A 106 -9.85 -5.88 2.02
C GLN A 106 -10.67 -5.19 3.12
N LEU A 107 -11.68 -5.86 3.67
CA LEU A 107 -12.52 -5.28 4.74
C LEU A 107 -11.83 -5.31 6.11
N ASP A 108 -10.97 -6.29 6.32
CA ASP A 108 -10.29 -6.53 7.60
C ASP A 108 -9.01 -5.68 7.70
N PHE A 109 -8.98 -4.75 8.66
CA PHE A 109 -7.82 -3.87 8.90
C PHE A 109 -6.57 -4.62 9.35
N ASP A 110 -6.70 -5.77 10.02
CA ASP A 110 -5.53 -6.56 10.42
C ASP A 110 -4.90 -7.24 9.20
N LYS A 111 -5.72 -7.73 8.26
CA LYS A 111 -5.22 -8.23 6.97
C LYS A 111 -4.56 -7.13 6.14
N ARG A 112 -5.11 -5.90 6.15
CA ARG A 112 -4.46 -4.74 5.50
C ARG A 112 -3.07 -4.48 6.08
N ASN A 113 -2.96 -4.49 7.41
CA ASN A 113 -1.70 -4.26 8.11
C ASN A 113 -0.69 -5.39 7.85
N ASP A 114 -1.14 -6.65 7.82
CA ASP A 114 -0.28 -7.78 7.47
C ASP A 114 0.27 -7.65 6.04
N PHE A 115 -0.59 -7.30 5.06
CA PHE A 115 -0.15 -7.09 3.70
C PHE A 115 0.89 -5.96 3.59
N LYS A 116 0.66 -4.80 4.25
CA LYS A 116 1.65 -3.72 4.32
C LYS A 116 2.98 -4.18 4.94
N LEU A 117 2.93 -4.99 6.00
CA LEU A 117 4.11 -5.54 6.66
C LEU A 117 4.88 -6.50 5.74
N ARG A 118 4.18 -7.36 4.99
CA ARG A 118 4.78 -8.24 3.97
C ARG A 118 5.49 -7.44 2.87
N ILE A 119 4.89 -6.34 2.40
CA ILE A 119 5.56 -5.44 1.43
C ILE A 119 6.81 -4.82 2.05
N ARG A 120 6.75 -4.30 3.28
CA ARG A 120 7.91 -3.73 3.96
C ARG A 120 9.07 -4.72 4.11
N ARG A 121 8.77 -5.95 4.52
CA ARG A 121 9.78 -7.03 4.63
C ARG A 121 10.40 -7.31 3.27
N THR A 122 9.58 -7.43 2.23
CA THR A 122 10.05 -7.62 0.86
C THR A 122 10.99 -6.51 0.40
N LEU A 123 10.69 -5.24 0.70
CA LEU A 123 11.57 -4.11 0.39
C LEU A 123 12.88 -4.14 1.19
N LYS A 124 12.84 -4.52 2.47
CA LYS A 124 14.04 -4.68 3.32
C LYS A 124 15.00 -5.75 2.78
N ASP A 125 14.47 -6.77 2.13
CA ASP A 125 15.25 -7.89 1.57
C ASP A 125 15.54 -7.75 0.06
N ASN A 126 15.11 -6.65 -0.57
CA ASN A 126 15.22 -6.45 -2.01
C ASN A 126 16.63 -5.98 -2.41
N ASN A 127 17.38 -6.83 -3.11
CA ASN A 127 18.77 -6.56 -3.52
C ASN A 127 18.91 -5.90 -4.89
N GLN A 128 17.82 -5.44 -5.52
CA GLN A 128 17.89 -4.74 -6.80
C GLN A 128 18.62 -3.42 -6.64
N THR A 129 19.51 -3.10 -7.58
CA THR A 129 20.29 -1.86 -7.59
C THR A 129 19.40 -0.67 -7.94
N LEU A 130 19.27 0.26 -7.01
CA LEU A 130 18.47 1.48 -7.14
C LEU A 130 19.31 2.66 -7.66
N THR A 131 20.56 2.77 -7.20
CA THR A 131 21.46 3.87 -7.54
C THR A 131 22.74 3.39 -8.22
N ALA A 132 23.24 4.18 -9.17
CA ALA A 132 24.49 3.89 -9.88
C ALA A 132 25.72 4.30 -9.05
N GLY A 133 25.59 5.40 -8.30
CA GLY A 133 26.63 5.99 -7.45
C GLY A 133 26.48 5.66 -5.96
N GLY A 134 27.51 6.03 -5.19
CA GLY A 134 27.53 5.89 -3.74
C GLY A 134 27.98 4.52 -3.23
N LYS A 135 28.12 4.41 -1.90
CA LYS A 135 28.43 3.14 -1.20
C LYS A 135 27.21 2.25 -1.05
N ILE A 136 26.05 2.87 -0.88
CA ILE A 136 24.74 2.23 -0.70
C ILE A 136 24.06 2.23 -2.05
N LYS A 137 23.64 1.06 -2.53
CA LYS A 137 23.19 0.90 -3.92
C LYS A 137 21.87 0.20 -4.07
N SER A 138 21.57 -0.80 -3.24
CA SER A 138 20.33 -1.57 -3.37
C SER A 138 19.15 -0.90 -2.68
N VAL A 139 17.94 -1.35 -3.02
CA VAL A 139 16.71 -1.02 -2.28
C VAL A 139 16.87 -1.37 -0.79
N SER A 140 17.34 -2.59 -0.49
CA SER A 140 17.58 -3.06 0.88
C SER A 140 18.56 -2.18 1.64
N ASP A 141 19.69 -1.79 1.03
CA ASP A 141 20.69 -0.94 1.68
C ASP A 141 20.08 0.43 2.06
N TRP A 142 19.31 1.05 1.15
CA TRP A 142 18.66 2.34 1.39
C TRP A 142 17.58 2.27 2.46
N ILE A 143 16.75 1.23 2.46
CA ILE A 143 15.74 1.01 3.52
C ILE A 143 16.43 0.81 4.88
N ASN A 144 17.49 -0.01 4.94
CA ASN A 144 18.19 -0.31 6.18
C ASN A 144 19.00 0.89 6.70
N GLU A 145 19.61 1.68 5.81
CA GLU A 145 20.25 2.96 6.17
C GLU A 145 19.24 3.93 6.76
N TYR A 146 18.09 4.08 6.11
CA TYR A 146 17.04 4.96 6.58
C TYR A 146 16.48 4.49 7.93
N ALA A 147 16.17 3.20 8.09
CA ALA A 147 15.68 2.63 9.34
C ALA A 147 16.67 2.81 10.51
N ARG A 148 17.98 2.68 10.26
CA ARG A 148 19.03 2.91 11.29
C ARG A 148 19.12 4.36 11.75
N ASN A 149 18.94 5.32 10.84
CA ASN A 149 19.07 6.75 11.16
C ASN A 149 17.77 7.37 11.69
N VAL A 150 16.61 6.87 11.24
CA VAL A 150 15.30 7.49 11.48
C VAL A 150 14.42 6.67 12.42
N GLY A 151 14.59 5.35 12.42
CA GLY A 151 13.82 4.40 13.23
C GLY A 151 12.84 3.54 12.42
N GLU A 152 12.35 2.48 13.06
CA GLU A 152 11.37 1.55 12.46
C GLU A 152 9.92 2.00 12.62
N SER A 153 9.64 2.85 13.61
CA SER A 153 8.32 3.44 13.83
C SER A 153 8.01 4.53 12.79
N MET A 154 6.74 4.94 12.76
CA MET A 154 6.30 6.10 11.98
C MET A 154 7.02 7.36 12.46
N VAL A 155 7.50 8.18 11.53
CA VAL A 155 8.19 9.43 11.86
C VAL A 155 7.55 10.64 11.19
N SER A 156 7.78 11.82 11.77
CA SER A 156 7.33 13.07 11.18
C SER A 156 8.09 13.41 9.89
N LYS A 157 7.45 14.15 8.98
CA LYS A 157 8.09 14.67 7.75
C LYS A 157 9.39 15.43 8.04
N LEU A 158 9.47 16.13 9.17
CA LEU A 158 10.68 16.85 9.58
C LEU A 158 11.87 15.91 9.77
N LYS A 159 11.69 14.77 10.46
CA LYS A 159 12.76 13.77 10.62
C LYS A 159 13.20 13.17 9.29
N GLN A 160 12.26 12.97 8.35
CA GLN A 160 12.61 12.51 7.00
C GLN A 160 13.45 13.55 6.24
N LEU A 161 13.08 14.83 6.32
CA LEU A 161 13.85 15.92 5.72
C LEU A 161 15.25 16.03 6.33
N GLU A 162 15.36 15.88 7.66
CA GLU A 162 16.66 15.85 8.33
C GLU A 162 17.53 14.69 7.83
N PHE A 163 16.95 13.50 7.62
CA PHE A 163 17.69 12.38 7.02
C PHE A 163 18.23 12.76 5.64
N PHE A 164 17.40 13.30 4.76
CA PHE A 164 17.85 13.71 3.42
C PHE A 164 18.94 14.77 3.48
N GLN A 165 18.86 15.73 4.39
CA GLN A 165 19.86 16.79 4.54
C GLN A 165 21.19 16.30 5.13
N LYS A 166 21.14 15.43 6.13
CA LYS A 166 22.31 15.02 6.92
C LYS A 166 22.99 13.75 6.41
N ASN A 167 22.28 12.89 5.69
CA ASN A 167 22.83 11.60 5.25
C ASN A 167 23.89 11.78 4.16
N HIS A 168 25.14 11.46 4.47
CA HIS A 168 26.27 11.66 3.56
C HIS A 168 26.13 10.86 2.25
N ASN A 169 25.65 9.61 2.30
CA ASN A 169 25.46 8.79 1.11
C ASN A 169 24.42 9.42 0.17
N PHE A 170 23.32 9.95 0.73
CA PHE A 170 22.28 10.63 -0.04
C PHE A 170 22.80 11.92 -0.69
N GLN A 171 23.67 12.66 -0.01
CA GLN A 171 24.21 13.91 -0.54
C GLN A 171 25.15 13.71 -1.75
N MET A 172 25.86 12.56 -1.81
CA MET A 172 26.88 12.28 -2.82
C MET A 172 26.37 11.71 -4.16
N ILE A 173 25.10 11.33 -4.25
CA ILE A 173 24.49 10.79 -5.48
C ILE A 173 23.85 11.91 -6.32
N ASP A 174 23.59 11.62 -7.60
CA ASP A 174 22.96 12.55 -8.52
C ASP A 174 21.47 12.78 -8.22
N GLU A 175 20.89 13.83 -8.80
CA GLU A 175 19.52 14.23 -8.50
C GLU A 175 18.48 13.20 -8.95
N ASN A 176 18.71 12.48 -10.06
CA ASN A 176 17.76 11.45 -10.52
C ASN A 176 17.70 10.30 -9.50
N ASP A 177 18.84 9.83 -9.03
CA ASP A 177 18.92 8.81 -7.98
C ASP A 177 18.33 9.31 -6.65
N LYS A 178 18.54 10.58 -6.29
CA LYS A 178 17.89 11.20 -5.12
C LYS A 178 16.37 11.15 -5.20
N GLN A 179 15.78 11.43 -6.37
CA GLN A 179 14.33 11.37 -6.56
C GLN A 179 13.78 9.95 -6.41
N LYS A 180 14.49 8.93 -6.94
CA LYS A 180 14.11 7.52 -6.75
C LYS A 180 14.07 7.14 -5.27
N ILE A 181 15.10 7.52 -4.51
CA ILE A 181 15.18 7.23 -3.07
C ILE A 181 14.07 7.96 -2.31
N LYS A 182 13.81 9.24 -2.61
CA LYS A 182 12.69 9.97 -1.99
C LYS A 182 11.35 9.26 -2.21
N LYS A 183 11.09 8.78 -3.45
CA LYS A 183 9.90 7.99 -3.77
C LYS A 183 9.86 6.66 -3.01
N LEU A 184 10.96 5.91 -2.98
CA LEU A 184 11.07 4.65 -2.23
C LEU A 184 10.76 4.87 -0.74
N LEU A 185 11.40 5.84 -0.11
CA LEU A 185 11.26 6.09 1.33
C LEU A 185 9.88 6.66 1.67
N SER A 186 9.30 7.50 0.81
CA SER A 186 7.92 7.96 0.95
C SER A 186 6.95 6.77 0.90
N PHE A 187 7.09 5.86 -0.06
CA PHE A 187 6.29 4.65 -0.15
C PHE A 187 6.47 3.76 1.10
N TYR A 188 7.72 3.53 1.52
CA TYR A 188 8.05 2.74 2.70
C TYR A 188 7.44 3.33 3.99
N GLU A 189 7.46 4.65 4.16
CA GLU A 189 6.84 5.34 5.30
C GLU A 189 5.31 5.20 5.31
N ARG A 190 4.65 5.30 4.16
CA ARG A 190 3.19 5.08 4.07
C ARG A 190 2.79 3.67 4.51
N LEU A 191 3.60 2.67 4.19
CA LEU A 191 3.37 1.29 4.63
C LEU A 191 3.53 1.09 6.15
N LYS A 192 4.13 2.05 6.89
CA LYS A 192 4.21 1.98 8.36
C LYS A 192 2.92 2.42 9.04
N ILE A 193 2.04 3.13 8.34
CA ILE A 193 0.83 3.72 8.92
C ILE A 193 -0.24 2.63 9.02
N SER A 194 -0.67 2.35 10.26
CA SER A 194 -1.71 1.36 10.54
C SER A 194 -3.04 1.78 9.92
N SER A 195 -3.72 0.86 9.24
CA SER A 195 -5.08 1.07 8.70
C SER A 195 -6.12 1.31 9.80
N LYS A 196 -5.80 1.02 11.07
CA LYS A 196 -6.64 1.34 12.24
C LYS A 196 -6.47 2.78 12.74
N SER A 197 -5.43 3.48 12.30
CA SER A 197 -5.19 4.88 12.71
C SER A 197 -5.92 5.85 11.78
N LEU A 198 -6.34 7.00 12.30
CA LEU A 198 -7.01 8.04 11.51
C LEU A 198 -6.21 8.47 10.28
N LEU A 199 -4.88 8.50 10.37
CA LEU A 199 -3.99 8.83 9.27
C LEU A 199 -3.85 7.69 8.24
N GLY A 200 -4.11 6.45 8.64
CA GLY A 200 -3.94 5.27 7.80
C GLY A 200 -5.21 4.72 7.19
N VAL A 201 -6.40 5.28 7.51
CA VAL A 201 -7.66 4.87 6.87
C VAL A 201 -7.59 5.19 5.37
N GLU A 202 -7.65 4.15 4.54
CA GLU A 202 -7.49 4.28 3.09
C GLU A 202 -8.70 4.91 2.40
N GLU A 203 -9.89 4.80 2.97
CA GLU A 203 -11.14 5.33 2.42
C GLU A 203 -11.20 6.87 2.46
N GLY A 204 -10.50 7.48 3.42
CA GLY A 204 -10.76 8.85 3.86
C GLY A 204 -12.02 8.96 4.72
N VAL A 205 -12.04 9.91 5.63
CA VAL A 205 -13.18 10.13 6.54
C VAL A 205 -14.08 11.20 5.92
N PRO A 206 -15.36 10.93 5.63
CA PRO A 206 -16.27 11.96 5.13
C PRO A 206 -16.43 13.07 6.17
N VAL A 207 -16.36 14.31 5.73
CA VAL A 207 -16.71 15.49 6.53
C VAL A 207 -18.15 15.84 6.19
N PRO A 208 -19.10 15.73 7.13
CA PRO A 208 -20.46 16.16 6.89
C PRO A 208 -20.49 17.70 6.81
N GLU A 209 -20.37 18.24 5.59
CA GLU A 209 -20.64 19.65 5.29
C GLU A 209 -22.01 19.73 4.61
N GLU A 210 -22.86 20.66 5.08
CA GLU A 210 -24.21 20.89 4.53
C GLU A 210 -24.19 21.22 3.02
N GLU A 211 -23.08 21.73 2.50
CA GLU A 211 -22.94 22.19 1.11
C GLU A 211 -22.13 21.24 0.20
N SER A 212 -21.45 20.22 0.74
CA SER A 212 -20.59 19.32 -0.04
C SER A 212 -20.53 17.91 0.56
N PRO A 213 -21.38 16.97 0.11
CA PRO A 213 -21.41 15.60 0.64
C PRO A 213 -20.18 14.75 0.28
N TYR A 214 -19.16 15.33 -0.35
CA TYR A 214 -17.98 14.63 -0.85
C TYR A 214 -16.66 15.23 -0.34
N THR A 215 -16.70 16.08 0.68
CA THR A 215 -15.49 16.55 1.36
C THR A 215 -14.95 15.40 2.23
N HIS A 216 -13.67 15.05 2.08
CA HIS A 216 -13.04 13.99 2.86
C HIS A 216 -11.77 14.47 3.57
N ILE A 217 -11.54 14.01 4.79
CA ILE A 217 -10.22 14.06 5.42
C ILE A 217 -9.42 12.85 4.93
N ARG A 218 -8.29 13.10 4.27
CA ARG A 218 -7.33 12.09 3.79
C ARG A 218 -5.92 12.56 4.10
N ASP A 219 -5.08 11.67 4.62
CA ASP A 219 -3.69 11.99 5.02
C ASP A 219 -3.57 13.23 5.94
N GLY A 220 -4.59 13.49 6.76
CA GLY A 220 -4.68 14.66 7.64
C GLY A 220 -5.00 15.98 6.93
N GLN A 221 -5.41 15.95 5.66
CA GLN A 221 -5.81 17.11 4.87
C GLN A 221 -7.27 17.00 4.46
N ILE A 222 -7.98 18.14 4.44
CA ILE A 222 -9.31 18.23 3.87
C ILE A 222 -9.13 18.30 2.35
N ILE A 223 -9.64 17.30 1.64
CA ILE A 223 -9.63 17.24 0.19
C ILE A 223 -11.04 17.57 -0.29
N ALA A 224 -11.15 18.68 -1.01
CA ALA A 224 -12.39 19.05 -1.70
C ALA A 224 -12.62 18.07 -2.86
N PRO A 225 -13.87 17.72 -3.16
CA PRO A 225 -14.18 16.80 -4.25
C PRO A 225 -13.86 17.44 -5.61
N GLU A 226 -12.77 17.03 -6.23
CA GLU A 226 -12.60 17.23 -7.66
C GLU A 226 -13.45 16.18 -8.40
N LYS A 227 -14.31 16.64 -9.32
CA LYS A 227 -15.25 15.78 -10.07
C LYS A 227 -14.61 14.59 -10.83
N ASN A 228 -13.29 14.56 -10.98
CA ASN A 228 -12.54 13.57 -11.75
C ASN A 228 -11.36 12.92 -11.00
N ASP A 229 -11.31 13.00 -9.67
CA ASP A 229 -10.29 12.25 -8.91
C ASP A 229 -10.52 10.74 -9.09
N LYS A 230 -9.60 10.06 -9.81
CA LYS A 230 -9.68 8.61 -10.11
C LYS A 230 -9.89 7.79 -8.85
N LEU A 231 -9.23 8.18 -7.76
CA LEU A 231 -9.35 7.50 -6.48
C LEU A 231 -10.79 7.61 -5.94
N SER A 232 -11.42 8.78 -6.09
CA SER A 232 -12.80 8.99 -5.68
C SER A 232 -13.79 8.19 -6.54
N VAL A 233 -13.56 8.08 -7.86
CA VAL A 233 -14.37 7.20 -8.74
C VAL A 233 -14.21 5.72 -8.38
N LEU A 234 -12.98 5.28 -8.09
CA LEU A 234 -12.69 3.91 -7.67
C LEU A 234 -13.27 3.60 -6.29
N ILE A 235 -13.15 4.52 -5.33
CA ILE A 235 -13.80 4.42 -4.02
C ILE A 235 -15.31 4.30 -4.21
N ASP A 236 -15.93 5.13 -5.04
CA ASP A 236 -17.36 5.02 -5.34
C ASP A 236 -17.74 3.68 -5.95
N GLN A 237 -16.93 3.13 -6.86
CA GLN A 237 -17.18 1.81 -7.45
C GLN A 237 -17.06 0.69 -6.41
N VAL A 238 -16.02 0.72 -5.57
CA VAL A 238 -15.80 -0.26 -4.49
C VAL A 238 -16.93 -0.15 -3.45
N LEU A 239 -17.33 1.06 -3.06
CA LEU A 239 -18.43 1.29 -2.13
C LEU A 239 -19.79 0.86 -2.72
N LYS A 240 -20.05 1.13 -4.00
CA LYS A 240 -21.27 0.66 -4.70
C LYS A 240 -21.33 -0.86 -4.80
N GLN A 241 -20.20 -1.52 -5.04
CA GLN A 241 -20.15 -2.98 -4.98
C GLN A 241 -20.47 -3.50 -3.58
N ARG A 242 -19.97 -2.84 -2.52
CA ARG A 242 -20.31 -3.18 -1.12
C ARG A 242 -21.79 -3.01 -0.81
N SER A 243 -22.43 -1.89 -1.18
CA SER A 243 -23.87 -1.67 -0.92
C SER A 243 -24.80 -2.64 -1.67
N SER A 244 -24.33 -3.17 -2.80
CA SER A 244 -25.06 -4.18 -3.61
C SER A 244 -25.01 -5.59 -3.00
N ILE A 245 -23.99 -5.88 -2.20
CA ILE A 245 -23.82 -7.17 -1.51
C ILE A 245 -24.72 -7.23 -0.26
N ASP A 246 -24.87 -6.11 0.45
CA ASP A 246 -25.75 -6.01 1.64
C ASP A 246 -27.25 -6.13 1.32
N THR A 247 -27.66 -5.91 0.07
CA THR A 247 -29.08 -5.98 -0.33
C THR A 247 -29.48 -7.30 -0.97
N SER A 248 -28.54 -8.19 -1.33
CA SER A 248 -28.86 -9.43 -2.07
C SER A 248 -28.43 -10.75 -1.41
N TYR A 249 -27.55 -10.76 -0.40
CA TYR A 249 -27.03 -12.02 0.17
C TYR A 249 -27.07 -12.15 1.72
N GLY A 250 -27.63 -11.18 2.43
CA GLY A 250 -27.61 -11.10 3.90
C GLY A 250 -28.61 -11.97 4.68
N LYS A 251 -29.21 -13.02 4.10
CA LYS A 251 -30.16 -13.90 4.84
C LYS A 251 -29.88 -15.41 4.81
N GLU A 252 -28.90 -15.91 4.06
CA GLU A 252 -28.76 -17.38 3.90
C GLU A 252 -27.37 -17.98 4.18
N ARG A 253 -26.31 -17.19 4.46
CA ARG A 253 -24.96 -17.76 4.67
C ARG A 253 -24.50 -17.95 6.11
N ASP A 254 -25.14 -17.32 7.10
CA ASP A 254 -24.71 -17.42 8.51
C ASP A 254 -25.01 -18.77 9.19
N ALA A 255 -25.77 -19.66 8.54
CA ALA A 255 -26.14 -20.95 9.13
C ALA A 255 -25.18 -22.12 8.80
N ARG A 256 -24.17 -21.95 7.92
CA ARG A 256 -23.40 -23.12 7.38
C ARG A 256 -21.89 -23.13 7.62
N GLN A 257 -21.29 -22.14 8.29
CA GLN A 257 -19.84 -22.12 8.55
C GLN A 257 -19.42 -22.38 10.01
N LEU A 258 -20.33 -22.81 10.89
CA LEU A 258 -20.03 -23.09 12.30
C LEU A 258 -19.63 -24.55 12.63
N GLN A 259 -19.09 -25.32 11.68
CA GLN A 259 -18.61 -26.68 11.97
C GLN A 259 -17.33 -27.05 11.21
N GLN A 260 -16.19 -26.51 11.63
CA GLN A 260 -14.91 -27.24 11.60
C GLN A 260 -14.06 -26.87 12.83
N PRO A 261 -13.38 -27.84 13.47
CA PRO A 261 -12.63 -27.59 14.70
C PRO A 261 -11.26 -26.98 14.40
N ALA A 262 -10.93 -25.91 15.11
CA ALA A 262 -9.63 -25.26 15.07
C ALA A 262 -8.54 -26.16 15.67
N SER A 263 -7.54 -26.54 14.86
CA SER A 263 -6.26 -27.06 15.37
C SER A 263 -5.38 -25.87 15.74
N GLN A 264 -5.22 -25.66 17.05
CA GLN A 264 -4.41 -24.60 17.65
C GLN A 264 -2.92 -24.81 17.40
N SER A 265 -2.25 -23.81 16.81
CA SER A 265 -0.80 -23.72 16.85
C SER A 265 -0.36 -22.94 18.10
N PRO A 266 0.75 -23.31 18.78
CA PRO A 266 1.15 -22.71 20.07
C PRO A 266 1.49 -21.21 20.01
N ILE A 267 1.73 -20.67 18.80
CA ILE A 267 2.09 -19.27 18.55
C ILE A 267 0.90 -18.32 18.78
N ASP A 268 -0.34 -18.80 18.60
CA ASP A 268 -1.57 -18.00 18.85
C ASP A 268 -1.76 -17.63 20.34
N SER A 269 -1.14 -18.38 21.27
CA SER A 269 -1.42 -18.22 22.70
C SER A 269 -0.78 -17.00 23.35
N LEU A 270 0.37 -16.53 22.84
CA LEU A 270 1.07 -15.35 23.37
C LEU A 270 0.51 -14.06 22.77
N GLU A 271 0.16 -14.07 21.49
CA GLU A 271 -0.47 -12.92 20.82
C GLU A 271 -1.90 -12.70 21.31
N GLN A 272 -2.70 -13.77 21.49
CA GLN A 272 -4.03 -13.65 22.11
C GLN A 272 -3.96 -13.16 23.55
N LYS A 273 -2.89 -13.51 24.29
CA LYS A 273 -2.69 -13.01 25.65
C LYS A 273 -2.33 -11.53 25.66
N ALA A 274 -1.45 -11.08 24.76
CA ALA A 274 -1.11 -9.67 24.61
C ALA A 274 -2.32 -8.82 24.18
N ILE A 275 -3.11 -9.29 23.22
CA ILE A 275 -4.33 -8.61 22.76
C ILE A 275 -5.39 -8.55 23.87
N LYS A 276 -5.53 -9.63 24.66
CA LYS A 276 -6.46 -9.65 25.79
C LYS A 276 -6.01 -8.69 26.90
N GLU A 277 -4.73 -8.65 27.22
CA GLU A 277 -4.17 -7.71 28.22
C GLU A 277 -4.29 -6.24 27.76
N GLU A 278 -4.15 -5.97 26.47
CA GLU A 278 -4.33 -4.62 25.91
C GLU A 278 -5.80 -4.18 25.95
N LYS A 279 -6.74 -5.08 25.61
CA LYS A 279 -8.17 -4.81 25.71
C LYS A 279 -8.64 -4.61 27.15
N GLU A 280 -8.13 -5.38 28.11
CA GLU A 280 -8.44 -5.21 29.53
C GLU A 280 -7.92 -3.86 30.07
N LYS A 281 -6.78 -3.37 29.56
CA LYS A 281 -6.27 -2.02 29.89
C LYS A 281 -7.14 -0.91 29.31
N GLU A 282 -7.62 -1.05 28.07
CA GLU A 282 -8.54 -0.09 27.46
C GLU A 282 -9.86 0.00 28.24
N ASP A 283 -10.46 -1.15 28.56
CA ASP A 283 -11.71 -1.20 29.35
C ASP A 283 -11.52 -0.55 30.74
N GLN A 284 -10.38 -0.76 31.40
CA GLN A 284 -10.04 -0.10 32.66
C GLN A 284 -9.88 1.42 32.53
N ILE A 285 -9.24 1.90 31.46
CA ILE A 285 -9.09 3.34 31.20
C ILE A 285 -10.47 3.98 31.01
N ASP A 286 -11.37 3.33 30.27
CA ASP A 286 -12.72 3.83 30.02
C ASP A 286 -13.57 3.92 31.30
N GLU A 287 -13.45 2.94 32.21
CA GLU A 287 -14.08 3.00 33.53
C GLU A 287 -13.51 4.14 34.39
N LEU A 288 -12.18 4.32 34.40
CA LEU A 288 -11.55 5.41 35.15
C LEU A 288 -11.94 6.78 34.59
N VAL A 289 -12.10 6.92 33.27
CA VAL A 289 -12.57 8.17 32.64
C VAL A 289 -14.01 8.48 33.07
N LYS A 290 -14.89 7.48 33.13
CA LYS A 290 -16.25 7.65 33.66
C LYS A 290 -16.22 8.08 35.13
N LEU A 291 -15.31 7.49 35.92
CA LEU A 291 -15.15 7.80 37.34
C LEU A 291 -14.61 9.23 37.58
N VAL A 292 -13.67 9.71 36.75
CA VAL A 292 -13.16 11.11 36.81
C VAL A 292 -14.29 12.12 36.71
N ASN A 293 -15.31 11.83 35.90
CA ASN A 293 -16.44 12.74 35.67
C ASN A 293 -17.44 12.78 36.84
N GLN A 294 -17.34 11.86 37.81
CA GLN A 294 -18.17 11.85 39.02
C GLN A 294 -17.62 12.78 40.12
N TYR A 295 -16.37 13.23 40.00
CA TYR A 295 -15.72 14.08 41.00
C TYR A 295 -15.68 15.56 40.58
N PRO A 296 -15.87 16.50 41.52
CA PRO A 296 -15.77 17.94 41.25
C PRO A 296 -14.41 18.34 40.69
N GLU A 297 -14.37 19.40 39.88
CA GLU A 297 -13.11 19.96 39.41
C GLU A 297 -12.24 20.45 40.58
N GLY A 298 -10.96 20.07 40.58
CA GLY A 298 -10.00 20.42 41.61
C GLY A 298 -9.98 19.49 42.83
N SER A 299 -10.84 18.47 42.89
CA SER A 299 -10.84 17.51 44.00
C SER A 299 -9.57 16.62 43.99
N LEU A 300 -9.15 16.18 45.18
CA LEU A 300 -7.99 15.29 45.34
C LEU A 300 -8.26 13.91 44.71
N GLU A 301 -9.49 13.42 44.81
CA GLU A 301 -9.97 12.17 44.21
C GLU A 301 -9.86 12.24 42.69
N ARG A 302 -10.31 13.36 42.08
CA ARG A 302 -10.19 13.56 40.63
C ARG A 302 -8.74 13.58 40.17
N LYS A 303 -7.84 14.16 40.96
CA LYS A 303 -6.40 14.18 40.67
C LYS A 303 -5.81 12.77 40.76
N ALA A 304 -6.15 12.01 41.80
CA ALA A 304 -5.69 10.64 41.98
C ALA A 304 -6.11 9.71 40.83
N VAL A 305 -7.38 9.80 40.39
CA VAL A 305 -7.88 8.97 39.27
C VAL A 305 -7.21 9.37 37.94
N ARG A 306 -6.95 10.67 37.71
CA ARG A 306 -6.20 11.12 36.52
C ARG A 306 -4.75 10.62 36.49
N ASP A 307 -4.09 10.60 37.63
CA ASP A 307 -2.72 10.09 37.74
C ASP A 307 -2.68 8.58 37.43
N GLU A 308 -3.70 7.81 37.84
CA GLU A 308 -3.80 6.39 37.52
C GLU A 308 -4.05 6.14 36.02
N ILE A 309 -4.92 6.94 35.37
CA ILE A 309 -5.11 6.90 33.91
C ILE A 309 -3.77 7.16 33.19
N ASN A 310 -2.97 8.10 33.69
CA ASN A 310 -1.69 8.43 33.07
C ASN A 310 -0.66 7.30 33.21
N LYS A 311 -0.67 6.54 34.31
CA LYS A 311 0.22 5.37 34.47
C LYS A 311 -0.13 4.24 33.49
N LEU A 312 -1.42 4.03 33.22
CA LEU A 312 -1.87 2.97 32.31
C LEU A 312 -1.60 3.27 30.82
N LYS A 313 -1.29 4.53 30.48
CA LYS A 313 -0.99 4.98 29.11
C LYS A 313 0.50 4.95 28.72
N ILE A 314 1.40 4.69 29.68
CA ILE A 314 2.86 4.62 29.48
C ILE A 314 3.28 3.19 29.19
#